data_AF-A0A6A4ZRY3-F1
#
_entry.id   AF-A0A6A4ZRY3-F1
#
_cell.length_a   1.000
_cell.length_b   1.000
_cell.length_c   1.000
_cell.angle_alpha   90.00
_cell.angle_beta   90.00
_cell.angle_gamma   90.00
#
_symmetry.space_group_name_H-M   'P 1'
#
loop_
_entity.id
_entity.type
_entity.pdbx_description
1 polymer ?
#
loop_
_entity_poly.entity_id
_entity_poly.type
_entity_poly.pdbx_seq_one_letter_code
_entity_poly.pdbx_strand_id
1 'polypeptide(L)'
;PYRVKFDEAGSLQAIFDAVQHERGGLLAHSYAGLVDVKQWSGVDGELFDTLFVYQQLPDVPEMEQGSGLQIYGRNESPFSTEFSFELILVPAETGVRVQGLFKPSVLSRSQAKWMLAEFDFAMTQLCDMAGRECDLSTLMDLSPAQTQFIETASFGSQTPLPYELLHHAFEERAMCHPEAPAIEFEGVGFSYGELNDLANTLAARLTRLGVGVGSRVAVIMDRCLDFPVSLLAILKSGAVCVPFDGNAPCQRICYALNDSLASIVLISSTYIDLVKNFDLNIRLVVVDLIELAGQEL
;
A
#
# COMPACT_ATOMS: atom_id res chain seq x y z
N PRO A 1 -31.91 13.07 12.26
CA PRO A 1 -30.62 12.93 11.52
C PRO A 1 -29.82 14.22 11.66
N TYR A 2 -28.53 14.11 11.98
CA TYR A 2 -27.64 15.28 12.05
C TYR A 2 -26.57 15.14 10.98
N ARG A 3 -26.39 16.17 10.15
CA ARG A 3 -25.38 16.19 9.09
C ARG A 3 -24.19 16.99 9.59
N VAL A 4 -23.11 16.29 9.95
CA VAL A 4 -21.86 16.93 10.32
C VAL A 4 -21.10 17.32 9.05
N LYS A 5 -20.59 18.56 9.00
CA LYS A 5 -19.58 18.98 8.02
C LYS A 5 -18.27 19.17 8.76
N PHE A 6 -17.25 18.47 8.34
CA PHE A 6 -15.90 18.58 8.88
C PHE A 6 -15.02 19.25 7.84
N ASP A 7 -14.35 20.34 8.22
CA ASP A 7 -13.38 21.05 7.39
C ASP A 7 -12.02 20.99 8.07
N GLU A 8 -11.13 20.17 7.49
CA GLU A 8 -9.78 19.92 8.00
C GLU A 8 -8.89 21.18 7.95
N ALA A 9 -9.21 22.15 7.09
CA ALA A 9 -8.46 23.40 6.97
C ALA A 9 -8.89 24.47 7.99
N GLY A 10 -9.95 24.21 8.76
CA GLY A 10 -10.50 25.13 9.74
C GLY A 10 -9.73 25.14 11.07
N SER A 11 -10.24 25.87 12.05
CA SER A 11 -9.81 25.76 13.44
C SER A 11 -10.79 24.90 14.24
N LEU A 12 -10.31 24.28 15.32
CA LEU A 12 -11.16 23.50 16.23
C LEU A 12 -12.35 24.33 16.75
N GLN A 13 -12.10 25.61 17.04
CA GLN A 13 -13.15 26.53 17.49
C GLN A 13 -14.20 26.79 16.41
N ALA A 14 -13.80 26.94 15.15
CA ALA A 14 -14.74 27.10 14.04
C ALA A 14 -15.67 25.88 13.88
N ILE A 15 -15.15 24.67 14.13
CA ILE A 15 -15.96 23.45 14.11
C ILE A 15 -16.98 23.46 15.26
N PHE A 16 -16.55 23.78 16.49
CA PHE A 16 -17.48 23.85 17.62
C PHE A 16 -18.56 24.90 17.43
N ASP A 17 -18.19 26.08 16.93
CA ASP A 17 -19.13 27.16 16.63
C ASP A 17 -20.13 26.75 15.54
N ALA A 18 -19.67 26.06 14.49
CA ALA A 18 -20.54 25.53 13.43
C ALA A 18 -21.54 24.49 13.98
N VAL A 19 -21.07 23.54 14.80
CA VAL A 19 -21.94 22.53 15.43
C VAL A 19 -22.96 23.19 16.35
N GLN A 20 -22.55 24.17 17.16
CA GLN A 20 -23.46 24.88 18.05
C GLN A 20 -24.51 25.68 17.28
N HIS A 21 -24.11 26.37 16.21
CA HIS A 21 -25.01 27.13 15.34
C HIS A 21 -26.05 26.21 14.67
N GLU A 22 -25.62 25.11 14.08
CA GLU A 22 -26.51 24.15 13.43
C GLU A 22 -27.47 23.47 14.43
N ARG A 23 -26.98 23.08 15.61
CA ARG A 23 -27.83 22.51 16.67
C ARG A 23 -28.92 23.50 17.10
N GLY A 24 -28.61 24.79 17.21
CA GLY A 24 -29.58 25.83 17.53
C GLY A 24 -30.74 25.89 16.53
N GLY A 25 -30.43 25.82 15.23
CA GLY A 25 -31.44 25.79 14.16
C GLY A 25 -32.30 24.51 14.18
N LEU A 26 -31.68 23.36 14.48
CA LEU A 26 -32.39 22.07 14.51
C LEU A 26 -33.36 21.95 15.68
N LEU A 27 -33.05 22.53 16.84
CA LEU A 27 -33.93 22.47 18.02
C LEU A 27 -35.32 23.03 17.72
N ALA A 28 -35.42 24.07 16.89
CA ALA A 28 -36.68 24.68 16.47
C ALA A 28 -37.59 23.73 15.66
N HIS A 29 -37.05 22.64 15.12
CA HIS A 29 -37.75 21.66 14.29
C HIS A 29 -37.70 20.23 14.85
N SER A 30 -37.26 20.06 16.10
CA SER A 30 -37.08 18.77 16.76
C SER A 30 -38.36 17.95 16.96
N TYR A 31 -39.54 18.56 16.75
CA TYR A 31 -40.84 17.89 16.79
C TYR A 31 -41.15 17.06 15.53
N ALA A 32 -40.41 17.24 14.43
CA ALA A 32 -40.64 16.47 13.21
C ALA A 32 -40.20 15.01 13.40
N GLY A 33 -41.09 14.07 13.11
CA GLY A 33 -40.81 12.65 13.24
C GLY A 33 -39.77 12.18 12.22
N LEU A 34 -38.96 11.18 12.59
CA LEU A 34 -37.93 10.63 11.69
C LEU A 34 -38.53 10.03 10.41
N VAL A 35 -39.74 9.47 10.49
CA VAL A 35 -40.51 8.95 9.37
C VAL A 35 -40.84 10.07 8.36
N ASP A 36 -41.33 11.20 8.85
CA ASP A 36 -41.66 12.36 8.02
C ASP A 36 -40.40 12.93 7.36
N VAL A 37 -39.32 13.06 8.13
CA VAL A 37 -38.02 13.52 7.61
C VAL A 37 -37.51 12.62 6.48
N LYS A 38 -37.65 11.30 6.61
CA LYS A 38 -37.29 10.35 5.55
C LYS A 38 -38.18 10.49 4.32
N GLN A 39 -39.48 10.70 4.52
CA GLN A 39 -40.42 10.91 3.42
C GLN A 39 -40.12 12.21 2.66
N TRP A 40 -39.83 13.30 3.38
CA TRP A 40 -39.51 14.60 2.78
C TRP A 40 -38.16 14.63 2.09
N SER A 41 -37.19 13.84 2.55
CA SER A 41 -35.85 13.82 1.95
C SER A 41 -35.79 13.12 0.60
N GLY A 42 -36.76 12.24 0.30
CA GLY A 42 -36.78 11.45 -0.93
C GLY A 42 -35.61 10.46 -1.05
N VAL A 43 -34.94 10.15 0.06
CA VAL A 43 -33.80 9.22 0.09
C VAL A 43 -34.30 7.78 0.13
N ASP A 44 -33.86 6.98 -0.84
CA ASP A 44 -34.03 5.53 -0.83
C ASP A 44 -33.04 4.90 0.16
N GLY A 45 -33.54 4.15 1.14
CA GLY A 45 -32.71 3.48 2.16
C GLY A 45 -32.74 4.09 3.56
N GLU A 46 -31.69 3.87 4.35
CA GLU A 46 -31.55 4.41 5.72
C GLU A 46 -30.95 5.83 5.69
N LEU A 47 -31.38 6.70 6.60
CA LEU A 47 -30.86 8.09 6.67
C LEU A 47 -29.49 8.17 7.34
N PHE A 48 -29.20 7.23 8.24
CA PHE A 48 -27.96 7.06 8.98
C PHE A 48 -27.96 5.67 9.60
N ASP A 49 -26.77 5.10 9.81
CA ASP A 49 -26.56 3.76 10.36
C ASP A 49 -25.84 3.79 11.73
N THR A 50 -25.43 4.98 12.16
CA THR A 50 -24.69 5.22 13.40
C THR A 50 -25.49 6.16 14.29
N LEU A 51 -25.74 5.73 15.53
CA LEU A 51 -26.42 6.55 16.54
C LEU A 51 -25.41 7.12 17.53
N PHE A 52 -25.48 8.42 17.80
CA PHE A 52 -24.73 9.06 18.88
C PHE A 52 -25.72 9.60 19.91
N VAL A 53 -25.57 9.16 21.15
CA VAL A 53 -26.44 9.56 22.27
C VAL A 53 -25.60 10.14 23.37
N TYR A 54 -25.91 11.37 23.78
CA TYR A 54 -25.44 11.94 25.03
C TYR A 54 -26.62 11.97 26.00
N GLN A 55 -26.55 11.20 27.08
CA GLN A 55 -27.65 11.07 28.03
C GLN A 55 -27.19 11.38 29.44
N GLN A 56 -27.83 12.38 30.05
CA GLN A 56 -27.73 12.61 31.48
C GLN A 56 -28.93 11.94 32.16
N LEU A 57 -28.70 10.79 32.80
CA LEU A 57 -29.71 10.13 33.61
C LEU A 57 -29.75 10.81 35.00
N PRO A 58 -30.92 11.17 35.52
CA PRO A 58 -31.03 11.57 36.92
C PRO A 58 -30.68 10.39 37.82
N ASP A 59 -30.04 10.65 38.96
CA ASP A 59 -29.86 9.63 40.00
C ASP A 59 -31.24 9.14 40.43
N VAL A 60 -31.55 7.88 40.10
CA VAL A 60 -32.78 7.25 40.55
C VAL A 60 -32.56 6.89 42.02
N PRO A 61 -33.31 7.48 42.97
CA PRO A 61 -33.18 7.12 44.37
C PRO A 61 -33.49 5.63 44.55
N GLU A 62 -32.69 4.92 45.35
CA GLU A 62 -33.01 3.56 45.76
C GLU A 62 -34.35 3.56 46.49
N MET A 63 -35.40 3.08 45.81
CA MET A 63 -36.73 3.00 46.42
C MET A 63 -36.73 1.90 47.47
N GLU A 64 -37.01 2.26 48.72
CA GLU A 64 -37.29 1.30 49.79
C GLU A 64 -38.43 0.34 49.37
N GLN A 65 -38.33 -0.92 49.80
CA GLN A 65 -39.24 -2.02 49.42
C GLN A 65 -40.71 -1.71 49.78
N GLY A 66 -41.42 -1.06 48.86
CA GLY A 66 -42.88 -0.90 48.87
C GLY A 66 -43.56 -1.79 47.84
N SER A 67 -44.87 -2.00 47.99
CA SER A 67 -45.72 -2.79 47.09
C SER A 67 -46.10 -2.03 45.80
N GLY A 68 -45.15 -1.33 45.19
CA GLY A 68 -45.32 -0.55 43.95
C GLY A 68 -44.51 -1.11 42.77
N LEU A 69 -44.48 -0.37 41.65
CA LEU A 69 -43.67 -0.68 40.48
C LEU A 69 -42.20 -0.83 40.89
N GLN A 70 -41.61 -2.02 40.69
CA GLN A 70 -40.21 -2.28 40.98
C GLN A 70 -39.38 -2.18 39.70
N ILE A 71 -38.37 -1.31 39.71
CA ILE A 71 -37.41 -1.15 38.63
C ILE A 71 -36.21 -2.03 38.96
N TYR A 72 -35.90 -2.99 38.09
CA TYR A 72 -34.70 -3.81 38.19
C TYR A 72 -33.70 -3.39 37.13
N GLY A 73 -32.46 -3.11 37.53
CA GLY A 73 -31.35 -2.97 36.60
C GLY A 73 -31.16 -4.28 35.85
N ARG A 74 -31.29 -4.26 34.52
CA ARG A 74 -30.99 -5.41 33.67
C ARG A 74 -29.58 -5.23 33.12
N ASN A 75 -28.82 -6.31 33.01
CA ASN A 75 -27.56 -6.29 32.26
C ASN A 75 -27.86 -5.80 30.83
N GLU A 76 -27.28 -4.67 30.48
CA GLU A 76 -27.41 -4.09 29.16
C GLU A 76 -26.77 -5.01 28.13
N SER A 77 -27.51 -5.31 27.06
CA SER A 77 -26.97 -6.05 25.92
C SER A 77 -25.91 -5.19 25.23
N PRO A 78 -24.75 -5.74 24.82
CA PRO A 78 -23.78 -5.00 24.01
C PRO A 78 -24.20 -4.89 22.54
N PHE A 79 -25.40 -5.34 22.19
CA PHE A 79 -25.88 -5.45 20.81
C PHE A 79 -26.91 -4.38 20.49
N SER A 80 -26.70 -3.71 19.35
CA SER A 80 -27.71 -2.87 18.72
C SER A 80 -28.71 -3.73 17.94
N THR A 81 -29.98 -3.32 17.97
CA THR A 81 -31.06 -3.98 17.20
C THR A 81 -31.34 -3.27 15.87
N GLU A 82 -31.13 -1.96 15.83
CA GLU A 82 -31.53 -1.11 14.70
C GLU A 82 -30.32 -0.57 13.93
N PHE A 83 -29.28 -0.13 14.61
CA PHE A 83 -28.13 0.57 14.03
C PHE A 83 -26.91 -0.34 13.87
N SER A 84 -26.01 -0.02 12.95
CA SER A 84 -24.73 -0.73 12.81
C SER A 84 -23.90 -0.57 14.08
N PHE A 85 -23.85 0.67 14.59
CA PHE A 85 -23.14 1.03 15.81
C PHE A 85 -23.87 2.15 16.55
N GLU A 86 -24.00 2.03 17.87
CA GLU A 86 -24.55 3.08 18.74
C GLU A 86 -23.50 3.47 19.76
N LEU A 87 -23.18 4.75 19.84
CA LEU A 87 -22.24 5.33 20.80
C LEU A 87 -23.01 6.13 21.84
N ILE A 88 -23.03 5.64 23.08
CA ILE A 88 -23.77 6.22 24.19
C ILE A 88 -22.78 6.79 25.20
N LEU A 89 -22.90 8.09 25.47
CA LEU A 89 -22.09 8.84 26.43
C LEU A 89 -22.96 9.19 27.62
N VAL A 90 -22.52 8.75 28.80
CA VAL A 90 -23.18 9.01 30.09
C VAL A 90 -22.18 9.75 30.99
N PRO A 91 -22.44 11.02 31.37
CA PRO A 91 -21.59 11.73 32.32
C PRO A 91 -21.65 11.02 33.69
N ALA A 92 -20.50 10.93 34.33
CA ALA A 92 -20.32 10.38 35.68
C ALA A 92 -19.60 11.42 36.56
N GLU A 93 -19.53 11.19 37.87
CA GLU A 93 -18.94 12.15 38.82
C GLU A 93 -17.51 12.59 38.46
N THR A 94 -16.70 11.68 37.92
CA THR A 94 -15.27 11.91 37.65
C THR A 94 -14.89 11.77 36.17
N GLY A 95 -15.87 11.70 35.26
CA GLY A 95 -15.59 11.55 33.83
C GLY A 95 -16.81 11.24 32.98
N VAL A 96 -16.58 10.65 31.81
CA VAL A 96 -17.66 10.21 30.90
C VAL A 96 -17.54 8.71 30.67
N ARG A 97 -18.63 7.99 30.90
CA ARG A 97 -18.74 6.59 30.52
C ARG A 97 -19.17 6.52 29.06
N VAL A 98 -18.39 5.83 28.24
CA VAL A 98 -18.69 5.61 26.83
C VAL A 98 -19.06 4.14 26.62
N GLN A 99 -20.16 3.88 25.94
CA GLN A 99 -20.65 2.55 25.62
C GLN A 99 -20.92 2.44 24.13
N GLY A 100 -20.36 1.40 23.51
CA GLY A 100 -20.59 1.05 22.12
C GLY A 100 -21.49 -0.18 22.02
N LEU A 101 -22.70 -0.02 21.47
CA LEU A 101 -23.54 -1.14 21.05
C LEU A 101 -23.29 -1.40 19.57
N PHE A 102 -23.20 -2.67 19.16
CA PHE A 102 -22.94 -3.00 17.76
C PHE A 102 -23.88 -4.09 17.26
N LYS A 103 -24.17 -4.09 15.96
CA LYS A 103 -24.99 -5.14 15.34
C LYS A 103 -24.10 -6.29 14.87
N PRO A 104 -24.20 -7.51 15.45
CA PRO A 104 -23.29 -8.62 15.14
C PRO A 104 -23.32 -9.12 13.70
N SER A 105 -24.40 -8.85 12.97
CA SER A 105 -24.51 -9.19 11.55
C SER A 105 -23.71 -8.26 10.64
N VAL A 106 -23.23 -7.13 11.15
CA VAL A 106 -22.49 -6.10 10.38
C VAL A 106 -21.08 -5.92 10.94
N LEU A 107 -20.95 -5.84 12.27
CA LEU A 107 -19.68 -5.60 12.95
C LEU A 107 -19.33 -6.76 13.88
N SER A 108 -18.05 -7.14 13.89
CA SER A 108 -17.51 -8.03 14.91
C SER A 108 -17.26 -7.29 16.22
N ARG A 109 -17.23 -8.03 17.33
CA ARG A 109 -16.88 -7.48 18.64
C ARG A 109 -15.51 -6.81 18.65
N SER A 110 -14.55 -7.33 17.89
CA SER A 110 -13.20 -6.75 17.80
C SER A 110 -13.21 -5.40 17.09
N GLN A 111 -13.98 -5.29 16.00
CA GLN A 111 -14.15 -4.00 15.29
C GLN A 111 -14.82 -2.97 16.19
N ALA A 112 -15.90 -3.34 16.90
CA ALA A 112 -16.57 -2.45 17.83
C ALA A 112 -15.63 -1.95 18.96
N LYS A 113 -14.74 -2.81 19.46
CA LYS A 113 -13.71 -2.41 20.43
C LYS A 113 -12.69 -1.45 19.85
N TRP A 114 -12.23 -1.67 18.62
CA TRP A 114 -11.32 -0.74 17.95
C TRP A 114 -11.98 0.63 17.72
N MET A 115 -13.25 0.66 17.31
CA MET A 115 -14.00 1.93 17.20
C MET A 115 -14.05 2.69 18.53
N LEU A 116 -14.22 2.00 19.66
CA LEU A 116 -14.17 2.64 20.99
C LEU A 116 -12.76 3.12 21.36
N ALA A 117 -11.72 2.35 21.03
CA ALA A 117 -10.34 2.74 21.30
C ALA A 117 -9.93 3.97 20.47
N GLU A 118 -10.32 4.02 19.19
CA GLU A 118 -10.09 5.19 18.34
C GLU A 118 -10.90 6.40 18.81
N PHE A 119 -12.15 6.19 19.24
CA PHE A 119 -12.95 7.28 19.82
C PHE A 119 -12.29 7.87 21.08
N ASP A 120 -11.79 7.02 21.98
CA ASP A 120 -11.07 7.45 23.19
C ASP A 120 -9.79 8.22 22.86
N PHE A 121 -9.03 7.74 21.87
CA PHE A 121 -7.85 8.42 21.37
C PHE A 121 -8.18 9.79 20.75
N ALA A 122 -9.18 9.85 19.87
CA ALA A 122 -9.64 11.10 19.26
C ALA A 122 -10.13 12.11 20.31
N MET A 123 -10.84 11.64 21.35
CA MET A 123 -11.27 12.50 22.47
C MET A 123 -10.07 13.04 23.25
N THR A 124 -9.05 12.22 23.49
CA THR A 124 -7.82 12.64 24.16
C THR A 124 -7.09 13.71 23.35
N GLN A 125 -6.97 13.49 22.04
CA GLN A 125 -6.40 14.48 21.12
C GLN A 125 -7.17 15.81 21.17
N LEU A 126 -8.50 15.77 21.08
CA LEU A 126 -9.34 16.97 21.18
C LEU A 126 -9.11 17.75 22.49
N CYS A 127 -8.94 17.05 23.62
CA CYS A 127 -8.64 17.67 24.90
C CYS A 127 -7.25 18.33 24.93
N ASP A 128 -6.24 17.70 24.34
CA ASP A 128 -4.88 18.25 24.25
C ASP A 128 -4.83 19.49 23.34
N MET A 129 -5.56 19.44 22.22
CA MET A 129 -5.71 20.56 21.28
C MET A 129 -6.51 21.72 21.87
N ALA A 130 -7.44 21.49 22.79
CA ALA A 130 -8.13 22.58 23.48
C ALA A 130 -7.16 23.45 24.32
N GLY A 131 -5.98 22.93 24.67
CA GLY A 131 -4.93 23.65 25.39
C GLY A 131 -3.76 24.16 24.54
N ARG A 132 -3.71 23.86 23.23
CA ARG A 132 -2.58 24.18 22.33
C ARG A 132 -3.08 24.44 20.90
N GLU A 133 -2.48 25.40 20.20
CA GLU A 133 -2.71 25.53 18.76
C GLU A 133 -2.04 24.35 18.04
N CYS A 134 -2.86 23.41 17.56
CA CYS A 134 -2.45 22.21 16.83
C CYS A 134 -3.22 22.11 15.52
N ASP A 135 -2.64 21.43 14.53
CA ASP A 135 -3.28 21.18 13.24
C ASP A 135 -4.39 20.12 13.38
N LEU A 136 -5.56 20.38 12.79
CA LEU A 136 -6.71 19.47 12.79
C LEU A 136 -6.44 18.16 12.05
N SER A 137 -5.47 18.14 11.15
CA SER A 137 -5.06 16.92 10.44
C SER A 137 -4.66 15.78 11.39
N THR A 138 -4.14 16.11 12.58
CA THR A 138 -3.73 15.13 13.60
C THR A 138 -4.89 14.28 14.14
N LEU A 139 -6.12 14.81 14.13
CA LEU A 139 -7.31 14.04 14.56
C LEU A 139 -7.60 12.83 13.66
N MET A 140 -7.04 12.82 12.45
CA MET A 140 -7.18 11.71 11.50
C MET A 140 -6.09 10.65 11.67
N ASP A 141 -5.10 10.89 12.54
CA ASP A 141 -4.07 9.90 12.86
C ASP A 141 -4.68 8.72 13.63
N LEU A 142 -4.27 7.51 13.24
CA LEU A 142 -4.67 6.30 13.96
C LEU A 142 -4.05 6.27 15.34
N SER A 143 -4.75 5.66 16.30
CA SER A 143 -4.18 5.45 17.63
C SER A 143 -2.85 4.68 17.57
N PRO A 144 -1.94 4.90 18.52
CA PRO A 144 -0.71 4.12 18.62
C PRO A 144 -0.97 2.62 18.67
N ALA A 145 -2.06 2.20 19.32
CA ALA A 145 -2.45 0.80 19.41
C ALA A 145 -2.88 0.23 18.05
N GLN A 146 -3.67 0.96 17.26
CA GLN A 146 -4.09 0.51 15.94
C GLN A 146 -2.94 0.55 14.94
N THR A 147 -2.09 1.58 14.99
CA THR A 147 -0.85 1.67 14.20
C THR A 147 0.04 0.47 14.46
N GLN A 148 0.33 0.16 15.73
CA GLN A 148 1.13 -1.00 16.09
C GLN A 148 0.51 -2.33 15.62
N PHE A 149 -0.82 -2.47 15.73
CA PHE A 149 -1.52 -3.65 15.24
C PHE A 149 -1.35 -3.81 13.72
N ILE A 150 -1.53 -2.74 12.96
CA ILE A 150 -1.36 -2.74 11.49
C ILE A 150 0.08 -3.06 11.13
N GLU A 151 1.06 -2.44 11.77
CA GLU A 151 2.49 -2.69 11.50
C GLU A 151 2.86 -4.16 11.76
N THR A 152 2.44 -4.70 12.90
CA THR A 152 2.70 -6.09 13.29
C THR A 152 2.03 -7.08 12.34
N ALA A 153 0.83 -6.75 11.83
CA ALA A 153 0.09 -7.60 10.90
C ALA A 153 0.56 -7.48 9.45
N SER A 154 1.14 -6.34 9.07
CA SER A 154 1.47 -6.02 7.67
C SER A 154 2.92 -6.35 7.31
N PHE A 155 3.84 -6.31 8.28
CA PHE A 155 5.26 -6.52 8.03
C PHE A 155 5.76 -7.80 8.71
N GLY A 156 6.50 -8.61 7.95
CA GLY A 156 7.22 -9.78 8.47
C GLY A 156 8.57 -9.41 9.08
N SER A 157 9.35 -10.44 9.44
CA SER A 157 10.72 -10.26 9.92
C SER A 157 11.60 -9.58 8.88
N GLN A 158 12.23 -8.47 9.28
CA GLN A 158 13.27 -7.82 8.47
C GLN A 158 14.52 -8.70 8.46
N THR A 159 15.03 -9.03 7.27
CA THR A 159 16.27 -9.79 7.11
C THR A 159 17.23 -8.94 6.28
N PRO A 160 18.47 -8.71 6.74
CA PRO A 160 19.44 -7.96 5.96
C PRO A 160 19.74 -8.71 4.65
N LEU A 161 19.77 -7.98 3.55
CA LEU A 161 20.20 -8.54 2.26
C LEU A 161 21.73 -8.65 2.29
N PRO A 162 22.31 -9.84 2.04
CA PRO A 162 23.76 -10.02 2.08
C PRO A 162 24.50 -9.29 0.95
N TYR A 163 23.79 -8.93 -0.12
CA TYR A 163 24.34 -8.19 -1.26
C TYR A 163 23.38 -7.08 -1.69
N GLU A 164 23.94 -5.93 -2.03
CA GLU A 164 23.19 -4.82 -2.65
C GLU A 164 22.96 -5.06 -4.16
N LEU A 165 23.90 -5.75 -4.82
CA LEU A 165 23.90 -5.99 -6.26
C LEU A 165 23.77 -7.49 -6.55
N LEU A 166 22.83 -7.84 -7.43
CA LEU A 166 22.54 -9.23 -7.78
C LEU A 166 23.77 -9.97 -8.33
N HIS A 167 24.59 -9.31 -9.15
CA HIS A 167 25.75 -9.95 -9.77
C HIS A 167 26.88 -10.25 -8.77
N HIS A 168 26.97 -9.54 -7.63
CA HIS A 168 27.94 -9.88 -6.58
C HIS A 168 27.64 -11.25 -5.95
N ALA A 169 26.37 -11.56 -5.71
CA ALA A 169 25.97 -12.88 -5.22
C ALA A 169 26.31 -13.99 -6.21
N PHE A 170 26.24 -13.68 -7.52
CA PHE A 170 26.60 -14.61 -8.58
C PHE A 170 28.13 -14.80 -8.65
N GLU A 171 28.90 -13.72 -8.58
CA GLU A 171 30.37 -13.73 -8.61
C GLU A 171 30.95 -14.52 -7.45
N GLU A 172 30.44 -14.34 -6.23
CA GLU A 172 30.90 -15.12 -5.08
C GLU A 172 30.66 -16.61 -5.29
N ARG A 173 29.48 -16.97 -5.82
CA ARG A 173 29.17 -18.37 -6.12
C ARG A 173 30.06 -18.93 -7.22
N ALA A 174 30.37 -18.15 -8.25
CA ALA A 174 31.29 -18.54 -9.32
C ALA A 174 32.72 -18.70 -8.83
N MET A 175 33.16 -17.89 -7.87
CA MET A 175 34.46 -18.05 -7.23
C MET A 175 34.53 -19.28 -6.31
N CYS A 176 33.50 -19.55 -5.52
CA CYS A 176 33.48 -20.67 -4.59
C CYS A 176 33.22 -22.02 -5.27
N HIS A 177 32.42 -22.04 -6.34
CA HIS A 177 31.97 -23.25 -7.03
C HIS A 177 32.04 -23.11 -8.56
N PRO A 178 33.25 -22.88 -9.13
CA PRO A 178 33.40 -22.57 -10.55
C PRO A 178 32.87 -23.68 -11.45
N GLU A 179 33.16 -24.95 -11.13
CA GLU A 179 32.77 -26.13 -11.93
C GLU A 179 31.31 -26.56 -11.73
N ALA A 180 30.56 -25.92 -10.83
CA ALA A 180 29.17 -26.31 -10.59
C ALA A 180 28.30 -25.88 -11.79
N PRO A 181 27.37 -26.73 -12.27
CA PRO A 181 26.49 -26.36 -13.37
C PRO A 181 25.60 -25.18 -12.96
N ALA A 182 25.58 -24.12 -13.77
CA ALA A 182 24.80 -22.92 -13.53
C ALA A 182 23.56 -22.86 -14.42
N ILE A 183 23.72 -23.17 -15.70
CA ILE A 183 22.64 -23.14 -16.69
C ILE A 183 22.83 -24.21 -17.76
N GLU A 184 21.72 -24.74 -18.26
CA GLU A 184 21.66 -25.68 -19.37
C GLU A 184 20.50 -25.31 -20.31
N PHE A 185 20.73 -25.42 -21.60
CA PHE A 185 19.75 -25.26 -22.65
C PHE A 185 20.02 -26.29 -23.76
N GLU A 186 19.02 -27.12 -24.07
CA GLU A 186 19.10 -28.15 -25.13
C GLU A 186 20.33 -29.09 -25.04
N GLY A 187 20.75 -29.44 -23.81
CA GLY A 187 21.87 -30.36 -23.57
C GLY A 187 23.25 -29.70 -23.64
N VAL A 188 23.31 -28.38 -23.87
CA VAL A 188 24.53 -27.57 -23.76
C VAL A 188 24.40 -26.68 -22.53
N GLY A 189 25.44 -26.60 -21.70
CA GLY A 189 25.39 -25.83 -20.47
C GLY A 189 26.70 -25.14 -20.13
N PHE A 190 26.60 -24.19 -19.21
CA PHE A 190 27.74 -23.51 -18.62
C PHE A 190 27.76 -23.74 -17.12
N SER A 191 28.96 -23.96 -16.61
CA SER A 191 29.25 -23.87 -15.19
C SER A 191 29.18 -22.41 -14.70
N TYR A 192 29.18 -22.20 -13.39
CA TYR A 192 29.18 -20.85 -12.81
C TYR A 192 30.42 -20.05 -13.23
N GLY A 193 31.59 -20.70 -13.31
CA GLY A 193 32.84 -20.09 -13.76
C GLY A 193 32.75 -19.62 -15.21
N GLU A 194 32.39 -20.53 -16.12
CA GLU A 194 32.27 -20.23 -17.56
C GLU A 194 31.25 -19.11 -17.83
N LEU A 195 30.08 -19.16 -17.17
CA LEU A 195 29.05 -18.14 -17.35
C LEU A 195 29.54 -16.77 -16.83
N ASN A 196 30.26 -16.75 -15.72
CA ASN A 196 30.82 -15.53 -15.16
C ASN A 196 31.88 -14.92 -16.08
N ASP A 197 32.77 -15.75 -16.65
CA ASP A 197 33.84 -15.30 -17.53
C ASP A 197 33.30 -14.75 -18.85
N LEU A 198 32.34 -15.45 -19.47
CA LEU A 198 31.63 -14.95 -20.65
C LEU A 198 30.93 -13.61 -20.37
N ALA A 199 30.27 -13.50 -19.22
CA ALA A 199 29.62 -12.26 -18.80
C ALA A 199 30.63 -11.13 -18.52
N ASN A 200 31.81 -11.43 -17.95
CA ASN A 200 32.88 -10.45 -17.73
C ASN A 200 33.43 -9.93 -19.06
N THR A 201 33.67 -10.81 -20.03
CA THR A 201 34.14 -10.44 -21.38
C THR A 201 33.14 -9.53 -22.08
N LEU A 202 31.85 -9.89 -22.04
CA LEU A 202 30.79 -9.06 -22.62
C LEU A 202 30.63 -7.74 -21.85
N ALA A 203 30.71 -7.73 -20.53
CA ALA A 203 30.67 -6.51 -19.72
C ALA A 203 31.81 -5.56 -20.08
N ALA A 204 33.04 -6.06 -20.22
CA ALA A 204 34.19 -5.27 -20.64
C ALA A 204 34.01 -4.70 -22.06
N ARG A 205 33.37 -5.46 -22.97
CA ARG A 205 32.99 -4.96 -24.30
C ARG A 205 31.95 -3.84 -24.21
N LEU A 206 30.92 -3.99 -23.40
CA LEU A 206 29.89 -2.96 -23.17
C LEU A 206 30.49 -1.68 -22.58
N THR A 207 31.37 -1.82 -21.58
CA THR A 207 32.06 -0.68 -20.96
C THR A 207 32.94 0.08 -21.96
N ARG A 208 33.67 -0.64 -22.83
CA ARG A 208 34.43 -0.01 -23.94
C ARG A 208 33.54 0.75 -24.93
N LEU A 209 32.27 0.34 -25.08
CA LEU A 209 31.30 1.03 -25.92
C LEU A 209 30.62 2.22 -25.22
N GLY A 210 30.99 2.51 -23.97
CA GLY A 210 30.48 3.63 -23.18
C GLY A 210 29.29 3.29 -22.28
N VAL A 211 28.98 2.00 -22.09
CA VAL A 211 27.95 1.57 -21.14
C VAL A 211 28.50 1.66 -19.72
N GLY A 212 27.71 2.24 -18.82
CA GLY A 212 28.04 2.37 -17.41
C GLY A 212 26.79 2.57 -16.56
N VAL A 213 26.98 3.03 -15.32
CA VAL A 213 25.89 3.35 -14.39
C VAL A 213 24.89 4.31 -15.03
N GLY A 214 23.60 3.94 -14.98
CA GLY A 214 22.50 4.71 -15.57
C GLY A 214 22.27 4.49 -17.07
N SER A 215 23.14 3.73 -17.74
CA SER A 215 22.91 3.32 -19.13
C SER A 215 21.79 2.29 -19.22
N ARG A 216 21.10 2.29 -20.36
CA ARG A 216 20.05 1.32 -20.68
C ARG A 216 20.49 0.51 -21.88
N VAL A 217 20.46 -0.81 -21.73
CA VAL A 217 20.85 -1.75 -22.78
C VAL A 217 19.61 -2.57 -23.15
N ALA A 218 19.16 -2.40 -24.39
CA ALA A 218 18.07 -3.20 -24.93
C ALA A 218 18.57 -4.61 -25.25
N VAL A 219 17.74 -5.63 -25.02
CA VAL A 219 18.06 -7.02 -25.33
C VAL A 219 16.96 -7.63 -26.19
N ILE A 220 17.31 -8.09 -27.39
CA ILE A 220 16.41 -8.77 -28.34
C ILE A 220 17.00 -10.14 -28.67
N MET A 221 16.57 -11.16 -27.93
CA MET A 221 17.08 -12.52 -28.06
C MET A 221 15.96 -13.52 -27.78
N ASP A 222 16.08 -14.71 -28.35
CA ASP A 222 15.27 -15.85 -27.94
C ASP A 222 15.72 -16.37 -26.58
N ARG A 223 14.99 -17.38 -26.09
CA ARG A 223 15.46 -18.18 -24.96
C ARG A 223 16.65 -19.02 -25.42
N CYS A 224 17.86 -18.52 -25.20
CA CYS A 224 19.11 -19.19 -25.48
C CYS A 224 20.13 -18.92 -24.36
N LEU A 225 21.30 -19.55 -24.42
CA LEU A 225 22.39 -19.32 -23.47
C LEU A 225 22.95 -17.88 -23.53
N ASP A 226 22.81 -17.18 -24.66
CA ASP A 226 23.28 -15.79 -24.82
C ASP A 226 22.55 -14.84 -23.87
N PHE A 227 21.28 -15.10 -23.57
CA PHE A 227 20.42 -14.19 -22.83
C PHE A 227 20.87 -14.03 -21.36
N PRO A 228 21.15 -15.12 -20.60
CA PRO A 228 21.68 -15.00 -19.24
C PRO A 228 23.09 -14.40 -19.17
N VAL A 229 23.95 -14.70 -20.15
CA VAL A 229 25.27 -14.05 -20.30
C VAL A 229 25.10 -12.54 -20.49
N SER A 230 24.19 -12.14 -21.38
CA SER A 230 23.86 -10.74 -21.65
C SER A 230 23.31 -10.02 -20.42
N LEU A 231 22.41 -10.66 -19.68
CA LEU A 231 21.84 -10.08 -18.46
C LEU A 231 22.93 -9.83 -17.41
N LEU A 232 23.77 -10.84 -17.13
CA LEU A 232 24.87 -10.70 -16.18
C LEU A 232 25.86 -9.64 -16.62
N ALA A 233 26.21 -9.59 -17.91
CA ALA A 233 27.12 -8.60 -18.46
C ALA A 233 26.59 -7.16 -18.30
N ILE A 234 25.31 -6.93 -18.59
CA ILE A 234 24.64 -5.63 -18.41
C ILE A 234 24.70 -5.19 -16.95
N LEU A 235 24.39 -6.10 -16.02
CA LEU A 235 24.42 -5.82 -14.58
C LEU A 235 25.85 -5.51 -14.10
N LYS A 236 26.86 -6.26 -14.58
CA LYS A 236 28.28 -6.02 -14.27
C LYS A 236 28.80 -4.69 -14.83
N SER A 237 28.26 -4.22 -15.95
CA SER A 237 28.54 -2.87 -16.48
C SER A 237 27.80 -1.76 -15.71
N GLY A 238 26.99 -2.08 -14.69
CA GLY A 238 26.19 -1.12 -13.93
C GLY A 238 24.96 -0.60 -14.68
N ALA A 239 24.61 -1.20 -15.80
CA ALA A 239 23.52 -0.77 -16.66
C ALA A 239 22.21 -1.51 -16.35
N VAL A 240 21.11 -0.99 -16.89
CA VAL A 240 19.78 -1.59 -16.78
C VAL A 240 19.44 -2.35 -18.06
N CYS A 241 18.96 -3.57 -17.91
CA CYS A 241 18.46 -4.40 -19.01
C CYS A 241 17.03 -3.98 -19.38
N VAL A 242 16.78 -3.75 -20.67
CA VAL A 242 15.45 -3.52 -21.23
C VAL A 242 15.12 -4.66 -22.19
N PRO A 243 14.38 -5.69 -21.75
CA PRO A 243 14.09 -6.85 -22.58
C PRO A 243 13.00 -6.53 -23.61
N PHE A 244 13.16 -7.05 -24.83
CA PHE A 244 12.21 -6.95 -25.92
C PHE A 244 11.94 -8.33 -26.49
N ASP A 245 10.67 -8.63 -26.76
CA ASP A 245 10.27 -9.84 -27.46
C ASP A 245 10.50 -9.67 -28.96
N GLY A 246 11.44 -10.43 -29.51
CA GLY A 246 11.75 -10.43 -30.95
C GLY A 246 10.59 -10.88 -31.84
N ASN A 247 9.60 -11.59 -31.28
CA ASN A 247 8.40 -12.05 -32.01
C ASN A 247 7.28 -10.99 -32.04
N ALA A 248 7.44 -9.87 -31.34
CA ALA A 248 6.47 -8.79 -31.39
C ALA A 248 6.47 -8.12 -32.78
N PRO A 249 5.34 -7.49 -33.19
CA PRO A 249 5.31 -6.76 -34.46
C PRO A 249 6.42 -5.72 -34.54
N CYS A 250 7.18 -5.68 -35.65
CA CYS A 250 8.39 -4.85 -35.76
C CYS A 250 8.15 -3.39 -35.42
N GLN A 251 7.01 -2.80 -35.85
CA GLN A 251 6.65 -1.42 -35.52
C GLN A 251 6.58 -1.16 -34.01
N ARG A 252 6.12 -2.15 -33.23
CA ARG A 252 6.04 -2.07 -31.77
C ARG A 252 7.42 -2.11 -31.14
N ILE A 253 8.31 -2.97 -31.65
CA ILE A 253 9.70 -3.06 -31.19
C ILE A 253 10.41 -1.72 -31.46
N CYS A 254 10.30 -1.17 -32.67
CA CYS A 254 10.94 0.09 -33.02
C CYS A 254 10.41 1.28 -32.21
N TYR A 255 9.10 1.36 -32.02
CA TYR A 255 8.50 2.39 -31.19
C TYR A 255 9.04 2.31 -29.75
N ALA A 256 9.03 1.13 -29.16
CA ALA A 256 9.47 0.93 -27.78
C ALA A 256 10.99 1.08 -27.61
N LEU A 257 11.82 0.72 -28.60
CA LEU A 257 13.26 0.97 -28.61
C LEU A 257 13.60 2.47 -28.65
N ASN A 258 12.85 3.25 -29.46
CA ASN A 258 13.04 4.70 -29.52
C ASN A 258 12.66 5.37 -28.19
N ASP A 259 11.59 4.90 -27.54
CA ASP A 259 11.14 5.43 -26.25
C ASP A 259 12.02 4.97 -25.07
N SER A 260 12.66 3.80 -25.18
CA SER A 260 13.47 3.25 -24.08
C SER A 260 14.76 4.03 -23.80
N LEU A 261 15.21 4.89 -24.71
CA LEU A 261 16.48 5.61 -24.63
C LEU A 261 17.67 4.65 -24.42
N ALA A 262 17.61 3.47 -25.04
CA ALA A 262 18.69 2.50 -24.96
C ALA A 262 19.89 3.01 -25.75
N SER A 263 21.08 2.97 -25.14
CA SER A 263 22.31 3.39 -25.82
C SER A 263 22.86 2.31 -26.74
N ILE A 264 22.56 1.04 -26.43
CA ILE A 264 22.98 -0.15 -27.16
C ILE A 264 21.84 -1.17 -27.19
N VAL A 265 21.75 -1.94 -28.28
CA VAL A 265 20.94 -3.14 -28.37
C VAL A 265 21.85 -4.37 -28.46
N LEU A 266 21.75 -5.28 -27.49
CA LEU A 266 22.26 -6.64 -27.60
C LEU A 266 21.25 -7.49 -28.36
N ILE A 267 21.69 -8.15 -29.42
CA ILE A 267 20.80 -8.90 -30.32
C ILE A 267 21.38 -10.25 -30.71
N SER A 268 20.51 -11.27 -30.80
CA SER A 268 20.90 -12.55 -31.38
C SER A 268 20.97 -12.45 -32.92
N SER A 269 21.78 -13.29 -33.55
CA SER A 269 22.00 -13.28 -35.00
C SER A 269 20.69 -13.40 -35.80
N THR A 270 19.71 -14.14 -35.28
CA THR A 270 18.37 -14.32 -35.85
C THR A 270 17.60 -13.02 -36.07
N TYR A 271 17.82 -12.00 -35.23
CA TYR A 271 17.03 -10.76 -35.23
C TYR A 271 17.74 -9.55 -35.86
N ILE A 272 18.94 -9.74 -36.41
CA ILE A 272 19.73 -8.66 -37.01
C ILE A 272 18.94 -7.93 -38.10
N ASP A 273 18.27 -8.66 -38.99
CA ASP A 273 17.54 -8.08 -40.12
C ASP A 273 16.28 -7.32 -39.68
N LEU A 274 15.66 -7.72 -38.57
CA LEU A 274 14.49 -7.04 -38.01
C LEU A 274 14.82 -5.59 -37.66
N VAL A 275 16.01 -5.37 -37.07
CA VAL A 275 16.43 -4.05 -36.58
C VAL A 275 17.12 -3.23 -37.67
N LYS A 276 17.84 -3.87 -38.62
CA LYS A 276 18.44 -3.18 -39.78
C LYS A 276 17.42 -2.57 -40.73
N ASN A 277 16.22 -3.16 -40.83
CA ASN A 277 15.15 -2.64 -41.69
C ASN A 277 14.58 -1.29 -41.20
N PHE A 278 14.93 -0.86 -39.99
CA PHE A 278 14.55 0.43 -39.45
C PHE A 278 15.80 1.27 -39.21
N ASP A 279 15.76 2.54 -39.64
CA ASP A 279 16.86 3.49 -39.50
C ASP A 279 17.00 3.96 -38.04
N LEU A 280 17.39 3.02 -37.16
CA LEU A 280 17.59 3.25 -35.73
C LEU A 280 19.01 3.77 -35.53
N ASN A 281 19.14 4.97 -34.97
CA ASN A 281 20.42 5.58 -34.58
C ASN A 281 21.02 4.96 -33.30
N ILE A 282 20.76 3.66 -33.05
CA ILE A 282 21.19 2.95 -31.85
C ILE A 282 22.25 1.92 -32.26
N ARG A 283 23.33 1.82 -31.49
CA ARG A 283 24.40 0.85 -31.77
C ARG A 283 23.91 -0.58 -31.51
N LEU A 284 24.10 -1.46 -32.49
CA LEU A 284 23.78 -2.87 -32.38
C LEU A 284 25.03 -3.68 -32.03
N VAL A 285 24.91 -4.58 -31.07
CA VAL A 285 25.95 -5.53 -30.68
C VAL A 285 25.36 -6.92 -30.80
N VAL A 286 25.86 -7.68 -31.76
CA VAL A 286 25.51 -9.10 -31.89
C VAL A 286 26.21 -9.87 -30.80
N VAL A 287 25.46 -10.71 -30.09
CA VAL A 287 26.00 -11.64 -29.10
C VAL A 287 26.02 -13.01 -29.74
N ASP A 288 27.22 -13.55 -29.88
CA ASP A 288 27.48 -14.93 -30.30
C ASP A 288 28.50 -15.52 -29.32
N LEU A 289 28.06 -16.54 -28.57
CA LEU A 289 28.90 -17.19 -27.56
C LEU A 289 30.15 -17.85 -28.15
N ILE A 290 30.09 -18.29 -29.42
CA ILE A 290 31.25 -18.89 -30.10
C ILE A 290 32.35 -17.84 -30.31
N GLU A 291 31.97 -16.59 -30.61
CA GLU A 291 32.90 -15.48 -30.77
C GLU A 291 33.43 -14.99 -29.42
N LEU A 292 32.59 -14.99 -28.38
CA LEU A 292 32.97 -14.59 -27.02
C LEU A 292 33.93 -15.58 -26.35
N ALA A 293 33.80 -16.89 -26.62
CA ALA A 293 34.72 -17.92 -26.13
C ALA A 293 36.07 -17.93 -26.88
N GLY A 294 36.12 -17.44 -28.13
CA GLY A 294 37.33 -17.38 -28.95
C GLY A 294 38.19 -16.13 -28.75
N GLN A 295 37.70 -15.12 -28.01
CA GLN A 295 38.50 -13.98 -27.57
C GLN A 295 39.28 -14.37 -26.31
N GLU A 296 40.34 -15.16 -26.48
CA GLU A 296 41.35 -15.33 -25.43
C GLU A 296 41.92 -13.96 -25.01
N LEU A 297 42.10 -13.83 -23.69
CA LEU A 297 42.69 -12.69 -22.96
C LEU A 297 43.95 -12.08 -23.60
#